data_AF-A0A1Y3EMN4-F1
#
_entry.id   AF-A0A1Y3EMN4-F1
#
_cell.length_a   1.000
_cell.length_b   1.000
_cell.length_c   1.000
_cell.angle_alpha   90.00
_cell.angle_beta   90.00
_cell.angle_gamma   90.00
#
_symmetry.space_group_name_H-M   'P 1'
#
loop_
_entity.id
_entity.type
_entity.pdbx_description
1 polymer ?
#
loop_
_entity_poly.entity_id
_entity_poly.type
_entity_poly.pdbx_seq_one_letter_code
_entity_poly.pdbx_strand_id
1 'polypeptide(L)'
;INPHGIPGSALPIEHRIVADIGAVEESVRLSSTDVRLVYLSSTTAGYKSLLYLQLLPSILPDNIRLVKVMIDVEGTHLEETLSPTRNLTYTFQWDALNVYKQKVYGLTYASVSVGYVYSKCDVPVWWNERVKLSGIRTPSSDIGGVLEKGDGSVIYLKEEDPVLTTVLGNGDKRSLDCPFCEVPPNESTFYFPMALAVGKDGTLFIGDHTLIRCWSEKGSVQTLLEL
;
A
#
# COMPACT_ATOMS: atom_id res chain seq x y z
N ILE A 1 59.65 11.42 -14.36
CA ILE A 1 59.07 12.77 -14.25
C ILE A 1 57.66 12.70 -14.80
N ASN A 2 56.68 12.54 -13.91
CA ASN A 2 55.30 12.96 -14.09
C ASN A 2 54.95 13.62 -12.74
N PRO A 3 55.00 14.96 -12.65
CA PRO A 3 54.85 15.67 -11.38
C PRO A 3 53.36 15.85 -11.08
N HIS A 4 52.98 15.74 -9.80
CA HIS A 4 51.60 15.76 -9.26
C HIS A 4 50.88 14.41 -9.16
N GLY A 5 51.51 13.45 -8.48
CA GLY A 5 50.74 12.47 -7.70
C GLY A 5 50.19 13.16 -6.45
N ILE A 6 48.91 13.52 -6.45
CA ILE A 6 48.19 13.80 -5.21
C ILE A 6 47.92 12.42 -4.59
N PRO A 7 48.42 12.10 -3.38
CA PRO A 7 47.94 10.94 -2.65
C PRO A 7 46.53 11.27 -2.14
N GLY A 8 45.55 11.23 -3.02
CA GLY A 8 44.16 11.22 -2.61
C GLY A 8 43.94 9.88 -1.93
N SER A 9 43.81 9.88 -0.60
CA SER A 9 43.23 8.74 0.11
C SER A 9 41.94 8.38 -0.64
N ALA A 10 41.91 7.23 -1.30
CA ALA A 10 40.65 6.72 -1.81
C ALA A 10 39.74 6.63 -0.59
N LEU A 11 38.73 7.51 -0.52
CA LEU A 11 37.73 7.42 0.53
C LEU A 11 37.15 6.02 0.43
N PRO A 12 37.09 5.25 1.53
CA PRO A 12 36.60 3.89 1.47
C PRO A 12 35.18 3.90 0.92
N ILE A 13 35.02 3.30 -0.26
CA ILE A 13 33.73 3.08 -0.90
C ILE A 13 33.22 1.75 -0.34
N GLU A 14 32.06 1.80 0.30
CA GLU A 14 31.38 0.61 0.79
C GLU A 14 30.33 0.19 -0.24
N HIS A 15 30.31 -1.09 -0.61
CA HIS A 15 29.34 -1.66 -1.54
C HIS A 15 28.52 -2.73 -0.82
N ARG A 16 27.19 -2.69 -0.99
CA ARG A 16 26.26 -3.63 -0.38
C ARG A 16 25.26 -4.14 -1.41
N ILE A 17 25.02 -5.44 -1.40
CA ILE A 17 23.93 -6.07 -2.16
C ILE A 17 22.74 -6.21 -1.22
N VAL A 18 21.61 -5.63 -1.61
CA VAL A 18 20.33 -5.75 -0.90
C VAL A 18 19.50 -6.83 -1.61
N ALA A 19 19.71 -8.08 -1.19
CA ALA A 19 19.17 -9.25 -1.87
C ALA A 19 17.63 -9.26 -1.95
N ASP A 20 16.95 -8.83 -0.87
CA ASP A 20 15.48 -8.87 -0.76
C ASP A 20 14.77 -8.08 -1.87
N ILE A 21 15.39 -6.97 -2.31
CA ILE A 21 14.86 -6.12 -3.38
C ILE A 21 15.73 -6.20 -4.65
N GLY A 22 16.70 -7.10 -4.70
CA GLY A 22 17.62 -7.24 -5.84
C GLY A 22 18.31 -5.95 -6.23
N ALA A 23 18.74 -5.14 -5.25
CA ALA A 23 19.34 -3.83 -5.48
C ALA A 23 20.79 -3.76 -5.01
N VAL A 24 21.58 -2.89 -5.64
CA VAL A 24 22.92 -2.49 -5.18
C VAL A 24 22.84 -1.14 -4.47
N GLU A 25 23.53 -1.06 -3.35
CA GLU A 25 23.79 0.15 -2.57
C GLU A 25 25.29 0.45 -2.55
N GLU A 26 25.64 1.72 -2.72
CA GLU A 26 27.01 2.21 -2.60
C GLU A 26 27.05 3.42 -1.67
N SER A 27 28.07 3.51 -0.82
CA SER A 27 28.27 4.67 0.03
C SER A 27 29.70 5.20 0.03
N VAL A 28 29.82 6.53 0.03
CA VAL A 28 31.09 7.26 0.08
C VAL A 28 31.03 8.27 1.21
N ARG A 29 31.98 8.20 2.15
CA ARG A 29 32.07 9.16 3.25
C ARG A 29 32.63 10.48 2.77
N LEU A 30 32.05 11.61 3.20
CA LEU A 30 32.60 12.93 2.92
C LEU A 30 33.71 13.26 3.92
N SER A 31 34.87 13.69 3.42
CA SER A 31 36.00 14.12 4.26
C SER A 31 35.56 15.19 5.25
N SER A 32 36.06 15.13 6.49
CA SER A 32 35.76 16.08 7.58
C SER A 32 34.32 16.09 8.12
N THR A 33 33.48 15.14 7.75
CA THR A 33 32.13 15.00 8.31
C THR A 33 31.79 13.54 8.67
N ASP A 34 30.73 13.35 9.45
CA ASP A 34 30.11 12.04 9.68
C ASP A 34 29.03 11.70 8.64
N VAL A 35 28.88 12.54 7.61
CA VAL A 35 27.90 12.37 6.55
C VAL A 35 28.46 11.46 5.45
N ARG A 36 27.59 10.64 4.88
CA ARG A 36 27.87 9.76 3.75
C ARG A 36 26.96 10.12 2.58
N LEU A 37 27.49 10.04 1.37
CA LEU A 37 26.70 10.00 0.16
C LEU A 37 26.28 8.55 -0.08
N VAL A 38 24.97 8.29 -0.19
CA VAL A 38 24.43 6.94 -0.42
C VAL A 38 23.73 6.91 -1.77
N TYR A 39 24.10 5.93 -2.59
CA TYR A 39 23.43 5.59 -3.84
C TYR A 39 22.73 4.25 -3.68
N LEU A 40 21.48 4.17 -4.13
CA LEU A 40 20.71 2.93 -4.14
C LEU A 40 20.05 2.76 -5.51
N SER A 41 20.41 1.69 -6.21
CA SER A 41 19.93 1.42 -7.57
C SER A 41 18.41 1.33 -7.70
N SER A 42 17.68 0.99 -6.63
CA SER A 42 16.21 0.95 -6.62
C SER A 42 15.54 2.33 -6.70
N THR A 43 16.31 3.42 -6.60
CA THR A 43 15.82 4.80 -6.80
C THR A 43 15.92 5.25 -8.25
N THR A 44 16.54 4.44 -9.12
CA THR A 44 16.73 4.78 -10.53
C THR A 44 15.50 4.44 -11.37
N ALA A 45 15.28 5.18 -12.46
CA ALA A 45 14.17 4.95 -13.38
C ALA A 45 14.20 3.58 -14.09
N GLY A 46 15.36 2.90 -14.10
CA GLY A 46 15.49 1.56 -14.67
C GLY A 46 15.01 0.45 -13.74
N TYR A 47 14.82 0.74 -12.46
CA TYR A 47 14.33 -0.23 -11.49
C TYR A 47 12.81 -0.35 -11.60
N LYS A 48 12.34 -1.52 -12.04
CA LYS A 48 10.92 -1.81 -12.24
C LYS A 48 10.35 -2.60 -11.08
N SER A 49 9.08 -2.37 -10.78
CA SER A 49 8.35 -3.21 -9.82
C SER A 49 7.95 -4.52 -10.47
N LEU A 50 8.31 -5.62 -9.82
CA LEU A 50 8.07 -6.97 -10.31
C LEU A 50 7.02 -7.65 -9.44
N LEU A 51 6.07 -8.30 -10.09
CA LEU A 51 5.09 -9.16 -9.45
C LEU A 51 5.23 -10.57 -10.02
N TYR A 52 5.61 -11.50 -9.15
CA TYR A 52 5.78 -12.90 -9.48
C TYR A 52 4.53 -13.68 -9.10
N LEU A 53 3.92 -14.33 -10.09
CA LEU A 53 2.71 -15.11 -9.94
C LEU A 53 3.03 -16.58 -10.19
N GLN A 54 2.84 -17.43 -9.17
CA GLN A 54 2.81 -18.88 -9.33
C GLN A 54 1.37 -19.29 -9.67
N LEU A 55 1.12 -19.57 -10.94
CA LEU A 55 -0.24 -19.79 -11.44
C LEU A 55 -0.66 -21.25 -11.39
N LEU A 56 0.23 -22.18 -11.72
CA LEU A 56 -0.05 -23.61 -11.65
C LEU A 56 1.07 -24.37 -10.95
N PRO A 57 0.75 -25.40 -10.16
CA PRO A 57 1.75 -26.27 -9.55
C PRO A 57 2.30 -27.30 -10.55
N SER A 58 3.14 -28.21 -10.06
CA SER A 58 3.75 -29.27 -10.87
C SER A 58 2.75 -30.35 -11.33
N ILE A 59 1.72 -30.61 -10.53
CA ILE A 59 0.62 -31.53 -10.83
C ILE A 59 -0.59 -30.70 -11.25
N LEU A 60 -0.98 -30.83 -12.52
CA LEU A 60 -2.07 -30.01 -13.07
C LEU A 60 -3.44 -30.48 -12.59
N PRO A 61 -4.37 -29.57 -12.28
CA PRO A 61 -5.78 -29.92 -12.08
C PRO A 61 -6.38 -30.56 -13.34
N ASP A 62 -7.22 -31.58 -13.14
CA ASP A 62 -7.84 -32.30 -14.25
C ASP A 62 -8.67 -31.37 -15.15
N ASN A 63 -8.57 -31.58 -16.45
CA ASN A 63 -9.32 -30.86 -17.49
C ASN A 63 -9.08 -29.35 -17.56
N ILE A 64 -8.06 -28.80 -16.90
CA ILE A 64 -7.69 -27.40 -17.09
C ILE A 64 -7.31 -27.14 -18.55
N ARG A 65 -7.84 -26.06 -19.12
CA ARG A 65 -7.70 -25.71 -20.54
C ARG A 65 -6.98 -24.40 -20.76
N LEU A 66 -7.29 -23.37 -19.97
CA LEU A 66 -6.69 -22.04 -20.06
C LEU A 66 -6.51 -21.44 -18.66
N VAL A 67 -5.51 -20.58 -18.53
CA VAL A 67 -5.35 -19.68 -17.39
C VAL A 67 -5.44 -18.26 -17.91
N LYS A 68 -6.35 -17.46 -17.36
CA LYS A 68 -6.48 -16.03 -17.65
C LYS A 68 -5.87 -15.23 -16.51
N VAL A 69 -5.09 -14.21 -16.84
CA VAL A 69 -4.48 -13.31 -15.86
C VAL A 69 -4.92 -11.90 -16.21
N MET A 70 -5.53 -11.20 -15.26
CA MET A 70 -5.84 -9.77 -15.38
C MET A 70 -5.13 -9.00 -14.28
N ILE A 71 -4.49 -7.89 -14.63
CA ILE A 71 -3.79 -7.04 -13.67
C ILE A 71 -4.18 -5.59 -13.95
N ASP A 72 -4.74 -4.95 -12.93
CA ASP A 72 -5.11 -3.54 -12.92
C ASP A 72 -4.22 -2.77 -11.97
N VAL A 73 -3.46 -1.80 -12.48
CA VAL A 73 -2.60 -0.91 -11.68
C VAL A 73 -2.66 0.50 -12.23
N GLU A 74 -3.05 1.46 -11.39
CA GLU A 74 -3.00 2.90 -11.73
C GLU A 74 -3.66 3.25 -13.08
N GLY A 75 -4.80 2.62 -13.34
CA GLY A 75 -5.59 2.76 -14.57
C GLY A 75 -5.08 1.96 -15.78
N THR A 76 -3.94 1.29 -15.67
CA THR A 76 -3.45 0.35 -16.69
C THR A 76 -4.08 -1.01 -16.47
N HIS A 77 -4.75 -1.54 -17.51
CA HIS A 77 -5.34 -2.86 -17.53
C HIS A 77 -4.54 -3.79 -18.44
N LEU A 78 -4.13 -4.94 -17.92
CA LEU A 78 -3.48 -6.01 -18.65
C LEU A 78 -4.38 -7.25 -18.59
N GLU A 79 -4.65 -7.88 -19.74
CA GLU A 79 -5.26 -9.21 -19.81
C GLU A 79 -4.37 -10.13 -20.64
N GLU A 80 -4.05 -11.30 -20.10
CA GLU A 80 -3.26 -12.34 -20.75
C GLU A 80 -3.94 -13.71 -20.63
N THR A 81 -3.87 -14.50 -21.69
CA THR A 81 -4.40 -15.88 -21.69
C THR A 81 -3.26 -16.86 -21.96
N LEU A 82 -3.03 -17.75 -21.00
CA LEU A 82 -1.90 -18.67 -20.97
C LEU A 82 -2.38 -20.11 -21.17
N SER A 83 -1.56 -20.90 -21.86
CA SER A 83 -1.75 -22.34 -21.98
C SER A 83 -1.26 -23.03 -20.70
N PRO A 84 -2.02 -23.98 -20.13
CA PRO A 84 -1.62 -24.66 -18.90
C PRO A 84 -0.36 -25.51 -19.10
N THR A 85 0.68 -25.21 -18.33
CA THR A 85 1.90 -26.01 -18.23
C THR A 85 2.25 -26.26 -16.76
N ARG A 86 3.02 -27.32 -16.49
CA ARG A 86 3.47 -27.64 -15.13
C ARG A 86 4.36 -26.52 -14.60
N ASN A 87 4.16 -26.13 -13.35
CA ASN A 87 4.88 -25.01 -12.73
C ASN A 87 4.74 -23.69 -13.52
N LEU A 88 3.57 -23.44 -14.12
CA LEU A 88 3.35 -22.19 -14.86
C LEU A 88 3.49 -21.00 -13.92
N THR A 89 4.40 -20.10 -14.28
CA THR A 89 4.61 -18.81 -13.62
C THR A 89 4.39 -17.67 -14.61
N TYR A 90 4.08 -16.50 -14.08
CA TYR A 90 3.99 -15.27 -14.84
C TYR A 90 4.65 -14.13 -14.06
N THR A 91 5.44 -13.32 -14.74
CA THR A 91 6.10 -12.16 -14.13
C THR A 91 5.58 -10.90 -14.78
N PHE A 92 4.83 -10.11 -14.01
CA PHE A 92 4.41 -8.79 -14.42
C PHE A 92 5.49 -7.77 -14.06
N GLN A 93 5.76 -6.85 -14.98
CA GLN A 93 6.70 -5.74 -14.79
C GLN A 93 5.97 -4.42 -14.93
N TRP A 94 6.05 -3.59 -13.89
CA TRP A 94 5.48 -2.26 -13.88
C TRP A 94 6.60 -1.21 -13.86
N ASP A 95 6.48 -0.23 -14.75
CA ASP A 95 7.42 0.90 -14.91
C ASP A 95 7.12 2.07 -13.96
N ALA A 96 6.23 1.85 -12.98
CA ALA A 96 5.78 2.86 -12.03
C ALA A 96 5.13 4.09 -12.70
N LEU A 97 4.50 3.89 -13.86
CA LEU A 97 3.70 4.89 -14.56
C LEU A 97 2.21 4.54 -14.51
N ASN A 98 1.36 5.57 -14.46
CA ASN A 98 -0.07 5.41 -14.66
C ASN A 98 -0.44 5.32 -16.16
N VAL A 99 -1.72 5.12 -16.46
CA VAL A 99 -2.23 5.03 -17.85
C VAL A 99 -1.91 6.27 -18.69
N TYR A 100 -1.73 7.43 -18.06
CA TYR A 100 -1.36 8.70 -18.70
C TYR A 100 0.15 8.92 -18.83
N LYS A 101 0.97 7.90 -18.54
CA LYS A 101 2.45 7.97 -18.54
C LYS A 101 3.02 8.95 -17.53
N GLN A 102 2.28 9.24 -16.47
CA GLN A 102 2.76 10.05 -15.35
C GLN A 102 3.35 9.14 -14.28
N LYS A 103 4.37 9.67 -13.58
CA LYS A 103 5.06 8.98 -12.48
C LYS A 103 4.11 8.75 -11.31
N VAL A 104 4.04 7.51 -10.85
CA VAL A 104 3.34 7.13 -9.61
C VAL A 104 4.38 6.99 -8.51
N TYR A 105 4.13 7.62 -7.37
CA TYR A 105 5.07 7.70 -6.26
C TYR A 105 4.57 6.90 -5.05
N GLY A 106 5.50 6.42 -4.21
CA GLY A 106 5.18 5.71 -2.98
C GLY A 106 4.69 4.27 -3.21
N LEU A 107 3.68 3.82 -2.46
CA LEU A 107 3.05 2.51 -2.65
C LEU A 107 1.70 2.65 -3.35
N THR A 108 1.42 1.73 -4.25
CA THR A 108 0.10 1.57 -4.86
C THR A 108 -0.38 0.12 -4.75
N TYR A 109 -1.67 -0.09 -5.01
CA TYR A 109 -2.28 -1.41 -5.07
C TYR A 109 -2.54 -1.81 -6.53
N ALA A 110 -2.08 -3.00 -6.89
CA ALA A 110 -2.54 -3.69 -8.08
C ALA A 110 -3.65 -4.69 -7.71
N SER A 111 -4.72 -4.71 -8.51
CA SER A 111 -5.74 -5.75 -8.43
C SER A 111 -5.39 -6.85 -9.43
N VAL A 112 -5.16 -8.06 -8.92
CA VAL A 112 -4.76 -9.22 -9.70
C VAL A 112 -5.90 -10.21 -9.70
N SER A 113 -6.35 -10.60 -10.88
CA SER A 113 -7.41 -11.59 -11.06
C SER A 113 -6.87 -12.76 -11.88
N VAL A 114 -6.93 -13.97 -11.34
CA VAL A 114 -6.51 -15.20 -12.02
C VAL A 114 -7.72 -16.09 -12.24
N GLY A 115 -8.02 -16.39 -13.50
CA GLY A 115 -9.16 -17.17 -13.94
C GLY A 115 -8.73 -18.53 -14.47
N TYR A 116 -9.29 -19.61 -13.94
CA TYR A 116 -9.03 -20.97 -14.43
C TYR A 116 -10.21 -21.46 -15.28
N VAL A 117 -9.94 -21.85 -16.53
CA VAL A 117 -10.96 -22.36 -17.47
C VAL A 117 -10.77 -23.85 -17.65
N TYR A 118 -11.86 -24.61 -17.61
CA TYR A 118 -11.85 -26.06 -17.67
C TYR A 118 -12.58 -26.56 -18.92
N SER A 119 -12.22 -27.73 -19.42
CA SER A 119 -12.76 -28.28 -20.67
C SER A 119 -14.28 -28.51 -20.65
N LYS A 120 -14.89 -28.61 -19.46
CA LYS A 120 -16.34 -28.78 -19.27
C LYS A 120 -17.09 -27.50 -18.88
N CYS A 121 -16.37 -26.38 -18.71
CA CYS A 121 -16.94 -25.10 -18.28
C CYS A 121 -16.14 -23.96 -18.93
N ASP A 122 -16.77 -23.27 -19.88
CA ASP A 122 -16.14 -22.14 -20.56
C ASP A 122 -16.11 -20.86 -19.69
N VAL A 123 -16.84 -20.85 -18.56
CA VAL A 123 -16.80 -19.74 -17.60
C VAL A 123 -15.56 -19.88 -16.71
N PRO A 124 -14.66 -18.87 -16.67
CA PRO A 124 -13.50 -18.90 -15.79
C PRO A 124 -13.90 -18.85 -14.31
N VAL A 125 -13.24 -19.66 -13.49
CA VAL A 125 -13.30 -19.55 -12.03
C VAL A 125 -12.25 -18.53 -11.59
N TRP A 126 -12.70 -17.38 -11.09
CA TRP A 126 -11.84 -16.26 -10.74
C TRP A 126 -11.38 -16.29 -9.29
N TRP A 127 -10.10 -15.99 -9.10
CA TRP A 127 -9.48 -15.63 -7.83
C TRP A 127 -8.97 -14.21 -7.92
N ASN A 128 -9.35 -13.36 -6.97
CA ASN A 128 -9.00 -11.93 -6.98
C ASN A 128 -8.20 -11.60 -5.73
N GLU A 129 -7.08 -10.88 -5.92
CA GLU A 129 -6.20 -10.46 -4.84
C GLU A 129 -5.72 -9.03 -5.06
N ARG A 130 -5.53 -8.29 -3.98
CA ARG A 130 -4.91 -6.96 -4.02
C ARG A 130 -3.51 -7.04 -3.46
N VAL A 131 -2.54 -6.69 -4.29
CA VAL A 131 -1.11 -6.74 -3.95
C VAL A 131 -0.52 -5.33 -3.99
N LYS A 132 0.45 -5.06 -3.13
CA LYS A 132 1.14 -3.78 -3.10
C LYS A 132 2.30 -3.78 -4.09
N LEU A 133 2.42 -2.71 -4.86
CA LEU A 133 3.53 -2.44 -5.75
C LEU A 133 4.21 -1.13 -5.37
N SER A 134 5.53 -1.12 -5.46
CA SER A 134 6.34 0.07 -5.23
C SER A 134 6.34 0.97 -6.47
N GLY A 135 5.99 2.23 -6.30
CA GLY A 135 6.17 3.26 -7.31
C GLY A 135 7.58 3.84 -7.32
N ILE A 136 7.73 4.97 -7.98
CA ILE A 136 8.97 5.76 -8.01
C ILE A 136 9.25 6.33 -6.62
N ARG A 137 10.52 6.28 -6.25
CA ARG A 137 11.05 6.88 -5.03
C ARG A 137 11.25 8.39 -5.19
N THR A 138 10.95 9.17 -4.15
CA THR A 138 11.10 10.63 -4.17
C THR A 138 12.22 11.11 -3.25
N PRO A 139 13.10 12.02 -3.72
CA PRO A 139 14.14 12.60 -2.87
C PRO A 139 13.58 13.52 -1.76
N SER A 140 12.29 13.88 -1.79
CA SER A 140 11.59 14.64 -0.76
C SER A 140 10.95 13.72 0.28
N SER A 141 11.18 14.01 1.56
CA SER A 141 10.96 13.12 2.70
C SER A 141 9.51 12.84 3.12
N ASP A 142 8.50 13.40 2.45
CA ASP A 142 7.10 13.16 2.84
C ASP A 142 6.12 13.36 1.67
N ILE A 143 6.04 12.35 0.79
CA ILE A 143 4.99 12.29 -0.23
C ILE A 143 4.24 10.97 -0.05
N GLY A 144 2.95 11.06 0.28
CA GLY A 144 2.04 9.93 0.27
C GLY A 144 2.10 8.99 1.49
N GLY A 145 2.78 9.38 2.58
CA GLY A 145 2.99 8.55 3.77
C GLY A 145 4.21 7.63 3.67
N VAL A 146 5.20 8.03 2.88
CA VAL A 146 6.48 7.34 2.73
C VAL A 146 7.59 8.31 3.14
N LEU A 147 8.41 7.89 4.10
CA LEU A 147 9.60 8.62 4.55
C LEU A 147 10.84 7.95 3.97
N GLU A 148 11.47 8.62 3.01
CA GLU A 148 12.76 8.21 2.46
C GLU A 148 13.89 8.94 3.19
N LYS A 149 14.77 8.19 3.85
CA LYS A 149 15.90 8.75 4.59
C LYS A 149 17.13 8.83 3.71
N GLY A 150 18.01 9.79 4.01
CA GLY A 150 19.28 9.98 3.28
C GLY A 150 20.30 8.85 3.44
N ASP A 151 20.03 7.89 4.33
CA ASP A 151 20.81 6.65 4.48
C ASP A 151 20.35 5.53 3.55
N GLY A 152 19.34 5.78 2.70
CA GLY A 152 18.76 4.81 1.76
C GLY A 152 17.62 3.96 2.34
N SER A 153 17.35 4.05 3.65
CA SER A 153 16.22 3.38 4.27
C SER A 153 14.90 4.08 3.97
N VAL A 154 13.81 3.30 3.93
CA VAL A 154 12.47 3.79 3.63
C VAL A 154 11.52 3.29 4.71
N ILE A 155 10.68 4.18 5.22
CA ILE A 155 9.60 3.85 6.15
C ILE A 155 8.27 4.12 5.45
N TYR A 156 7.43 3.10 5.39
CA TYR A 156 6.07 3.21 4.87
C TYR A 156 5.13 3.44 6.05
N LEU A 157 4.82 4.71 6.34
CA LEU A 157 4.07 5.11 7.54
C LEU A 157 2.66 4.50 7.60
N LYS A 158 2.08 4.14 6.44
CA LYS A 158 0.78 3.48 6.34
C LYS A 158 0.83 1.96 6.58
N GLU A 159 2.04 1.39 6.62
CA GLU A 159 2.29 -0.03 6.87
C GLU A 159 2.74 -0.31 8.32
N GLU A 160 3.05 0.75 9.07
CA GLU A 160 3.31 0.67 10.50
C GLU A 160 2.06 0.20 11.26
N ASP A 161 2.27 -0.26 12.49
CA ASP A 161 1.19 -0.78 13.32
C ASP A 161 0.03 0.23 13.45
N PRO A 162 -1.22 -0.23 13.28
CA PRO A 162 -2.37 0.66 13.32
C PRO A 162 -2.49 1.32 14.70
N VAL A 163 -2.63 2.64 14.71
CA VAL A 163 -2.83 3.40 15.95
C VAL A 163 -4.30 3.39 16.32
N LEU A 164 -4.62 2.81 17.48
CA LEU A 164 -5.96 2.88 18.05
C LEU A 164 -6.19 4.26 18.69
N THR A 165 -7.22 4.97 18.22
CA THR A 165 -7.61 6.26 18.77
C THR A 165 -9.10 6.30 19.08
N THR A 166 -9.47 7.09 20.07
CA THR A 166 -10.88 7.36 20.39
C THR A 166 -11.34 8.57 19.59
N VAL A 167 -12.24 8.37 18.63
CA VAL A 167 -12.80 9.44 17.79
C VAL A 167 -14.07 10.03 18.41
N LEU A 168 -14.86 9.18 19.07
CA LEU A 168 -16.10 9.53 19.77
C LEU A 168 -16.15 8.76 21.09
N GLY A 169 -16.72 9.37 22.12
CA GLY A 169 -16.84 8.76 23.44
C GLY A 169 -15.79 9.30 24.40
N ASN A 170 -16.22 9.72 25.58
CA ASN A 170 -15.34 10.08 26.69
C ASN A 170 -15.25 8.99 27.78
N GLY A 171 -15.98 7.87 27.61
CA GLY A 171 -16.06 6.76 28.57
C GLY A 171 -17.24 6.83 29.55
N ASP A 172 -17.91 7.97 29.66
CA ASP A 172 -19.08 8.12 30.53
C ASP A 172 -20.36 7.64 29.86
N LYS A 173 -21.22 7.02 30.68
CA LYS A 173 -22.53 6.56 30.25
C LYS A 173 -23.53 7.71 30.28
N ARG A 174 -24.17 7.99 29.14
CA ARG A 174 -25.23 9.00 29.05
C ARG A 174 -26.54 8.56 29.73
N SER A 175 -27.42 9.51 30.03
CA SER A 175 -28.82 9.21 30.40
C SER A 175 -29.64 8.73 29.20
N LEU A 176 -30.73 8.00 29.46
CA LEU A 176 -31.64 7.50 28.40
C LEU A 176 -32.22 8.66 27.56
N ASP A 177 -32.70 9.71 28.23
CA ASP A 177 -33.41 10.85 27.63
C ASP A 177 -32.52 11.85 26.88
N CYS A 178 -31.20 11.80 27.07
CA CYS A 178 -30.20 12.49 26.23
C CYS A 178 -30.45 13.97 25.85
N PRO A 179 -30.86 14.88 26.76
CA PRO A 179 -31.27 16.24 26.39
C PRO A 179 -30.13 17.12 25.84
N PHE A 180 -28.87 16.76 26.09
CA PHE A 180 -27.67 17.51 25.69
C PHE A 180 -26.68 16.62 24.93
N CYS A 181 -27.18 15.93 23.91
CA CYS A 181 -26.37 14.96 23.16
C CYS A 181 -25.81 15.49 21.85
N GLU A 182 -26.16 16.72 21.49
CA GLU A 182 -25.55 17.45 20.39
C GLU A 182 -24.27 18.15 20.84
N VAL A 183 -23.22 17.37 21.00
CA VAL A 183 -21.95 17.82 21.57
C VAL A 183 -20.78 17.53 20.63
N PRO A 184 -19.65 18.23 20.80
CA PRO A 184 -18.42 17.90 20.10
C PRO A 184 -17.99 16.43 20.30
N PRO A 185 -17.20 15.86 19.36
CA PRO A 185 -16.80 14.44 19.37
C PRO A 185 -16.19 13.98 20.71
N ASN A 186 -15.31 14.79 21.25
CA ASN A 186 -14.55 14.61 22.48
C ASN A 186 -15.38 14.71 23.76
N GLU A 187 -16.57 15.30 23.71
CA GLU A 187 -17.52 15.40 24.83
C GLU A 187 -18.67 14.41 24.68
N SER A 188 -18.73 13.66 23.57
CA SER A 188 -19.81 12.72 23.33
C SER A 188 -19.78 11.57 24.33
N THR A 189 -20.93 11.33 24.94
CA THR A 189 -21.19 10.18 25.82
C THR A 189 -22.09 9.19 25.06
N PHE A 190 -21.97 7.90 25.35
CA PHE A 190 -22.80 6.84 24.76
C PHE A 190 -23.49 6.03 25.85
N TYR A 191 -24.63 5.42 25.53
CA TYR A 191 -25.33 4.54 26.47
C TYR A 191 -24.84 3.11 26.31
N PHE A 192 -24.94 2.58 25.07
CA PHE A 192 -24.51 1.26 24.68
C PHE A 192 -24.46 1.20 23.14
N PRO A 193 -23.34 1.60 22.51
CA PRO A 193 -23.22 1.57 21.06
C PRO A 193 -23.12 0.12 20.58
N MET A 194 -24.08 -0.32 19.75
CA MET A 194 -24.20 -1.71 19.28
C MET A 194 -24.01 -1.88 17.78
N ALA A 195 -24.16 -0.80 17.02
CA ALA A 195 -24.10 -0.84 15.56
C ALA A 195 -23.41 0.40 15.00
N LEU A 196 -22.67 0.21 13.91
CA LEU A 196 -21.99 1.27 13.16
C LEU A 196 -22.28 1.09 11.67
N ALA A 197 -22.44 2.20 10.96
CA ALA A 197 -22.49 2.24 9.50
C ALA A 197 -21.83 3.52 9.00
N VAL A 198 -21.17 3.47 7.85
CA VAL A 198 -20.58 4.65 7.20
C VAL A 198 -21.36 4.96 5.93
N GLY A 199 -21.87 6.19 5.84
CA GLY A 199 -22.55 6.70 4.66
C GLY A 199 -21.61 6.91 3.49
N LYS A 200 -22.17 7.02 2.27
CA LYS A 200 -21.39 7.32 1.06
C LYS A 200 -20.69 8.68 1.11
N ASP A 201 -21.21 9.58 1.92
CA ASP A 201 -20.67 10.90 2.23
C ASP A 201 -19.59 10.89 3.33
N GLY A 202 -19.28 9.72 3.90
CA GLY A 202 -18.33 9.56 5.00
C GLY A 202 -18.92 9.79 6.39
N THR A 203 -20.22 10.05 6.50
CA THR A 203 -20.89 10.23 7.80
C THR A 203 -20.95 8.91 8.56
N LEU A 204 -20.51 8.90 9.82
CA LEU A 204 -20.58 7.75 10.71
C LEU A 204 -21.93 7.74 11.43
N PHE A 205 -22.73 6.70 11.22
CA PHE A 205 -23.98 6.44 11.92
C PHE A 205 -23.76 5.43 13.03
N ILE A 206 -24.31 5.72 14.21
CA ILE A 206 -24.10 4.94 15.43
C ILE A 206 -25.46 4.59 16.04
N GLY A 207 -25.73 3.30 16.17
CA GLY A 207 -26.87 2.79 16.93
C GLY A 207 -26.50 2.72 18.41
N ASP A 208 -26.89 3.74 19.17
CA ASP A 208 -26.60 3.91 20.58
C ASP A 208 -27.85 3.64 21.43
N HIS A 209 -28.18 2.36 21.56
CA HIS A 209 -29.36 1.85 22.27
C HIS A 209 -30.68 2.47 21.77
N THR A 210 -31.24 3.46 22.49
CA THR A 210 -32.50 4.13 22.13
C THR A 210 -32.34 5.16 21.02
N LEU A 211 -31.10 5.56 20.68
CA LEU A 211 -30.84 6.62 19.73
C LEU A 211 -30.03 6.12 18.53
N ILE A 212 -30.39 6.61 17.35
CA ILE A 212 -29.50 6.59 16.18
C ILE A 212 -28.89 7.97 16.06
N ARG A 213 -27.56 8.02 16.13
CA ARG A 213 -26.78 9.25 16.04
C ARG A 213 -25.90 9.25 14.80
N CYS A 214 -25.50 10.42 14.35
CA CYS A 214 -24.51 10.56 13.30
C CYS A 214 -23.42 11.56 13.67
N TRP A 215 -22.28 11.42 13.00
CA TRP A 215 -21.15 12.33 13.11
C TRP A 215 -20.38 12.41 11.79
N SER A 216 -19.87 13.61 11.49
CA SER A 216 -18.99 13.90 10.36
C SER A 216 -17.80 14.72 10.84
N GLU A 217 -16.65 14.64 10.16
CA GLU A 217 -15.36 15.20 10.62
C GLU A 217 -15.37 16.68 11.05
N LYS A 218 -16.33 17.47 10.56
CA LYS A 218 -16.46 18.91 10.86
C LYS A 218 -17.62 19.26 11.79
N GLY A 219 -18.42 18.26 12.19
CA GLY A 219 -19.65 18.45 12.93
C GLY A 219 -19.57 17.99 14.38
N SER A 220 -20.56 18.43 15.16
CA SER A 220 -20.93 17.79 16.42
C SER A 220 -21.62 16.45 16.15
N VAL A 221 -21.69 15.59 17.17
CA VAL A 221 -22.57 14.43 17.14
C VAL A 221 -24.01 14.94 17.09
N GLN A 222 -24.86 14.33 16.26
CA GLN A 222 -26.27 14.70 16.13
C GLN A 222 -27.15 13.48 16.33
N THR A 223 -28.32 13.67 16.94
CA THR A 223 -29.32 12.62 17.06
C THR A 223 -30.25 12.69 15.84
N LEU A 224 -30.34 11.59 15.10
CA LEU A 224 -31.20 11.49 13.92
C LEU A 224 -32.55 10.86 14.22
N LEU A 225 -32.57 9.88 15.13
CA LEU A 225 -33.77 9.15 15.49
C LEU A 225 -33.72 8.70 16.94
N GLU A 226 -34.87 8.74 17.59
CA GLU A 226 -35.16 8.09 18.86
C GLU A 226 -36.19 6.96 18.60
N LEU A 227 -35.94 5.78 19.18
CA LEU A 227 -36.69 4.54 18.94
C LEU A 227 -37.73 4.25 20.02
#